data_AF-A0A9P0FF21-F1
#
_entry.id   AF-A0A9P0FF21-F1
#
_cell.length_a   1.000
_cell.length_b   1.000
_cell.length_c   1.000
_cell.angle_alpha   90.00
_cell.angle_beta   90.00
_cell.angle_gamma   90.00
#
_symmetry.space_group_name_H-M   'P 1'
#
loop_
_entity.id
_entity.type
_entity.pdbx_description
1 polymer ?
#
loop_
_entity_poly.entity_id
_entity_poly.type
_entity_poly.pdbx_seq_one_letter_code
_entity_poly.pdbx_strand_id
1 'polypeptide(L)'
;MAGRVNEIKEQIDRSLHDKSKPWTGPLAMLEQKIGVDRIYIFIGTVALIALWLVFGFAAQLVCNVVGFAYPAYISIKAIESSSKDDDTKWLTYWVVYATFSILEFFADTIVGWFPLYWLLKCIFMVWLMIPTNFNGSVLIYKKLIRPYFLKHSSKIDETVEQIKKSTAKLLEKEN
;
A
#
# COMPACT_ATOMS: atom_id res chain seq x y z
N MET A 1 -7.13 1.42 24.35
CA MET A 1 -5.99 1.57 23.42
C MET A 1 -4.78 0.74 23.85
N ALA A 2 -4.39 0.72 25.12
CA ALA A 2 -3.25 -0.07 25.62
C ALA A 2 -3.34 -1.59 25.32
N GLY A 3 -4.52 -2.20 25.45
CA GLY A 3 -4.70 -3.65 25.17
C GLY A 3 -4.36 -4.07 23.74
N ARG A 4 -4.80 -3.29 22.74
CA ARG A 4 -4.51 -3.56 21.32
C ARG A 4 -3.02 -3.37 20.99
N VAL A 5 -2.35 -2.42 21.66
CA VAL A 5 -0.90 -2.21 21.50
C VAL A 5 -0.13 -3.41 22.05
N ASN A 6 -0.53 -3.95 23.20
CA ASN A 6 0.09 -5.14 23.78
C ASN A 6 -0.15 -6.38 22.91
N GLU A 7 -1.36 -6.54 22.36
CA GLU A 7 -1.68 -7.64 21.44
C GLU A 7 -0.83 -7.58 20.16
N ILE A 8 -0.63 -6.39 19.58
CA ILE A 8 0.26 -6.20 18.42
C ILE A 8 1.71 -6.51 18.79
N LYS A 9 2.17 -6.05 19.97
CA LYS A 9 3.52 -6.36 20.46
C LYS A 9 3.72 -7.87 20.59
N GLU A 10 2.76 -8.59 21.16
CA GLU A 10 2.82 -10.05 21.27
C GLU A 10 2.79 -10.76 19.92
N GLN A 11 1.98 -10.30 18.96
CA GLN A 11 1.95 -10.87 17.62
C GLN A 11 3.27 -10.66 16.86
N ILE A 12 3.85 -9.46 16.97
CA ILE A 12 5.16 -9.15 16.40
C ILE A 12 6.22 -10.02 17.06
N ASP A 13 6.23 -10.10 18.39
CA ASP A 13 7.19 -10.90 19.15
C ASP A 13 7.12 -12.38 18.76
N ARG A 14 5.92 -12.96 18.69
CA ARG A 14 5.71 -14.34 18.20
C ARG A 14 6.23 -14.51 16.78
N SER A 15 5.97 -13.55 15.88
CA SER A 15 6.45 -13.59 14.49
C SER A 15 7.97 -13.40 14.36
N LEU A 16 8.63 -12.77 15.32
CA LEU A 16 10.09 -12.60 15.36
C LEU A 16 10.81 -13.87 15.86
N HIS A 17 10.10 -14.71 16.61
CA HIS A 17 10.59 -15.99 17.13
C HIS A 17 10.18 -17.20 16.26
N ASP A 18 9.34 -16.99 15.25
CA ASP A 18 8.88 -18.03 14.33
C ASP A 18 10.00 -18.51 13.40
N LYS A 19 10.62 -19.65 13.74
CA LYS A 19 11.75 -20.27 13.02
C LYS A 19 11.46 -20.61 11.55
N SER A 20 10.19 -20.59 11.12
CA SER A 20 9.84 -20.82 9.72
C SER A 20 10.21 -19.64 8.80
N LYS A 21 10.50 -18.46 9.38
CA LYS A 21 10.68 -17.22 8.62
C LYS A 21 12.16 -16.88 8.39
N PRO A 22 12.53 -16.34 7.21
CA PRO A 22 13.93 -16.17 6.79
C PRO A 22 14.71 -15.14 7.60
N TRP A 23 14.04 -14.24 8.31
CA TRP A 23 14.67 -13.22 9.14
C TRP A 23 15.14 -13.71 10.53
N THR A 24 14.73 -14.90 10.96
CA THR A 24 15.04 -15.39 12.32
C THR A 24 16.51 -15.74 12.54
N GLY A 25 17.21 -16.22 11.52
CA GLY A 25 18.65 -16.54 11.60
C GLY A 25 19.50 -15.29 11.88
N PRO A 26 19.42 -14.23 11.05
CA PRO A 26 20.12 -12.98 11.31
C PRO A 26 19.73 -12.33 12.64
N LEU A 27 18.43 -12.35 13.01
CA LEU A 27 17.96 -11.80 14.28
C LEU A 27 18.52 -12.55 15.49
N ALA A 28 18.56 -13.89 15.44
CA ALA A 28 19.12 -14.70 16.51
C ALA A 28 20.63 -14.44 16.69
N MET A 29 21.36 -14.25 15.58
CA MET A 29 22.78 -13.93 15.62
C MET A 29 23.04 -12.53 16.23
N LEU A 30 22.17 -11.56 15.94
CA LEU A 30 22.24 -10.21 16.49
C LEU A 30 21.83 -10.17 17.97
N GLU A 31 20.76 -10.86 18.35
CA GLU A 31 20.32 -11.03 19.73
C GLU A 31 21.44 -11.63 20.59
N GLN A 32 22.08 -12.71 20.12
CA GLN A 32 23.17 -13.36 20.85
C GLN A 32 24.40 -12.46 21.01
N LYS A 33 24.70 -11.58 20.04
CA LYS A 33 25.84 -10.65 20.10
C LYS A 33 25.57 -9.41 20.93
N ILE A 34 24.35 -8.88 20.87
CA ILE A 34 23.99 -7.57 21.43
C ILE A 34 23.32 -7.73 22.81
N GLY A 35 22.77 -8.91 23.13
CA GLY A 35 22.12 -9.20 24.40
C GLY A 35 20.78 -8.48 24.60
N VAL A 36 20.16 -8.04 23.51
CA VAL A 36 18.91 -7.26 23.50
C VAL A 36 17.82 -8.07 22.79
N ASP A 37 16.59 -8.05 23.31
CA ASP A 37 15.46 -8.77 22.71
C ASP A 37 15.19 -8.35 21.26
N ARG A 38 14.77 -9.33 20.44
CA ARG A 38 14.48 -9.14 19.01
C ARG A 38 13.47 -8.03 18.73
N ILE A 39 12.51 -7.80 19.62
CA ILE A 39 11.50 -6.77 19.44
C ILE A 39 12.11 -5.36 19.47
N TYR A 40 13.08 -5.10 20.34
CA TYR A 40 13.77 -3.80 20.40
C TYR A 40 14.71 -3.63 19.20
N ILE A 41 15.37 -4.70 18.75
CA ILE A 41 16.17 -4.69 17.52
C ILE A 41 15.29 -4.35 16.31
N PHE A 42 14.10 -4.96 16.22
CA PHE A 42 13.14 -4.68 15.15
C PHE A 42 12.65 -3.23 15.20
N ILE A 43 12.23 -2.74 16.36
CA ILE A 43 11.78 -1.34 16.54
C ILE A 43 12.90 -0.37 16.20
N GLY A 44 14.13 -0.62 16.67
CA GLY A 44 15.29 0.21 16.37
C GLY A 44 15.61 0.22 14.87
N THR A 45 15.52 -0.93 14.20
CA THR A 45 15.71 -1.04 12.74
C THR A 45 14.65 -0.23 11.99
N VAL A 46 13.38 -0.34 12.38
CA VAL A 46 12.28 0.44 11.77
C VAL A 46 12.49 1.94 12.00
N ALA A 47 12.91 2.35 13.19
CA ALA A 47 13.20 3.75 13.49
C ALA A 47 14.39 4.30 12.69
N LEU A 48 15.45 3.50 12.51
CA LEU A 48 16.59 3.85 11.68
C LEU A 48 16.20 3.96 10.20
N ILE A 49 15.38 3.04 9.70
CA ILE A 49 14.83 3.12 8.34
C ILE A 49 13.98 4.38 8.19
N ALA A 50 13.10 4.69 9.16
CA ALA A 50 12.28 5.89 9.13
C ALA A 50 13.15 7.17 9.11
N LEU A 51 14.20 7.23 9.92
CA LEU A 51 15.16 8.34 9.92
C LEU A 51 15.89 8.44 8.56
N TRP A 52 16.32 7.30 8.01
CA TRP A 52 16.97 7.26 6.70
C TRP A 52 16.02 7.66 5.56
N LEU A 53 14.72 7.38 5.66
CA LEU A 53 13.71 7.84 4.70
C LEU A 53 13.50 9.37 4.73
N VAL A 54 13.88 10.05 5.82
CA VAL A 54 13.79 11.52 5.94
C VAL A 54 15.02 12.23 5.38
N PHE A 55 16.21 11.65 5.57
CA PHE A 55 17.49 12.32 5.26
C PHE A 55 18.32 11.64 4.16
N GLY A 56 17.95 10.42 3.74
CA GLY A 56 18.73 9.57 2.86
C GLY A 56 18.36 9.69 1.39
N PHE A 57 19.35 9.42 0.54
CA PHE A 57 19.16 9.23 -0.90
C PHE A 57 18.41 7.90 -1.17
N ALA A 58 17.59 7.84 -2.21
CA ALA A 58 16.76 6.69 -2.62
C ALA A 58 15.51 6.35 -1.76
N ALA A 59 15.08 7.24 -0.85
CA ALA A 59 13.82 7.08 -0.11
C ALA A 59 12.60 6.86 -1.03
N GLN A 60 12.56 7.56 -2.17
CA GLN A 60 11.55 7.39 -3.22
C GLN A 60 11.51 5.96 -3.78
N LEU A 61 12.66 5.36 -4.05
CA LEU A 61 12.75 4.00 -4.60
C LEU A 61 12.19 2.99 -3.60
N VAL A 62 12.58 3.10 -2.32
CA VAL A 62 12.11 2.21 -1.26
C VAL A 62 10.60 2.36 -1.05
N CYS A 63 10.10 3.59 -1.01
CA CYS A 63 8.67 3.86 -0.89
C CYS A 63 7.90 3.25 -2.07
N ASN A 64 8.41 3.37 -3.31
CA ASN A 64 7.77 2.79 -4.48
C ASN A 64 7.82 1.26 -4.47
N VAL A 65 8.92 0.64 -4.04
CA VAL A 65 9.01 -0.83 -3.93
C VAL A 65 8.00 -1.35 -2.90
N VAL A 66 7.92 -0.71 -1.74
CA VAL A 66 6.92 -1.07 -0.71
C VAL A 66 5.51 -0.80 -1.20
N GLY A 67 5.29 0.37 -1.83
CA GLY A 67 4.00 0.83 -2.36
C GLY A 67 3.47 0.05 -3.55
N PHE A 68 4.34 -0.57 -4.33
CA PHE A 68 3.98 -1.14 -5.63
C PHE A 68 4.36 -2.61 -5.74
N ALA A 69 5.63 -2.95 -5.51
CA ALA A 69 6.13 -4.31 -5.72
C ALA A 69 5.54 -5.30 -4.70
N TYR A 70 5.44 -4.91 -3.42
CA TYR A 70 4.87 -5.77 -2.39
C TYR A 70 3.37 -6.08 -2.64
N PRO A 71 2.48 -5.08 -2.82
CA PRO A 71 1.09 -5.33 -3.19
C PRO A 71 0.95 -6.11 -4.49
N ALA A 72 1.79 -5.86 -5.50
CA ALA A 72 1.74 -6.58 -6.76
C ALA A 72 2.02 -8.08 -6.56
N TYR A 73 3.06 -8.42 -5.79
CA TYR A 73 3.37 -9.81 -5.47
C TYR A 73 2.23 -10.49 -4.71
N ILE A 74 1.68 -9.84 -3.68
CA ILE A 74 0.57 -10.42 -2.92
C ILE A 74 -0.71 -10.49 -3.76
N SER A 75 -0.95 -9.53 -4.66
CA SER A 75 -2.07 -9.55 -5.60
C SER A 75 -1.97 -10.75 -6.56
N ILE A 76 -0.79 -11.04 -7.10
CA ILE A 76 -0.57 -12.24 -7.92
C ILE A 76 -0.90 -13.50 -7.12
N LYS A 77 -0.43 -13.56 -5.88
CA LYS A 77 -0.73 -14.69 -4.99
C LYS A 77 -2.23 -14.81 -4.65
N ALA A 78 -2.94 -13.68 -4.54
CA ALA A 78 -4.38 -13.65 -4.32
C ALA A 78 -5.15 -14.15 -5.56
N ILE A 79 -4.75 -13.70 -6.76
CA ILE A 79 -5.33 -14.12 -8.05
C ILE A 79 -5.19 -15.64 -8.26
N GLU A 80 -4.05 -16.21 -7.87
CA GLU A 80 -3.81 -17.66 -7.94
C GLU A 80 -4.53 -18.45 -6.82
N SER A 81 -5.10 -17.76 -5.83
CA SER A 81 -5.85 -18.39 -4.74
C SER A 81 -7.33 -18.52 -5.08
N SER A 82 -8.02 -19.48 -4.47
CA SER A 82 -9.46 -19.70 -4.68
C SER A 82 -10.36 -18.70 -3.93
N SER A 83 -9.80 -17.79 -3.14
CA SER A 83 -10.52 -16.90 -2.23
C SER A 83 -10.78 -15.52 -2.85
N LYS A 84 -12.05 -15.22 -3.15
CA LYS A 84 -12.46 -13.93 -3.77
C LYS A 84 -12.41 -12.72 -2.84
N ASP A 85 -12.37 -12.94 -1.52
CA ASP A 85 -12.35 -11.85 -0.55
C ASP A 85 -11.01 -11.10 -0.54
N ASP A 86 -9.93 -11.76 -0.94
CA ASP A 86 -8.61 -11.14 -1.00
C ASP A 86 -8.44 -10.30 -2.28
N ASP A 87 -9.01 -10.76 -3.40
CA ASP A 87 -9.04 -10.01 -4.67
C ASP A 87 -9.70 -8.64 -4.50
N THR A 88 -10.85 -8.60 -3.82
CA THR A 88 -11.62 -7.35 -3.63
C THR A 88 -10.83 -6.32 -2.79
N LYS A 89 -10.05 -6.78 -1.79
CA LYS A 89 -9.23 -5.91 -0.95
C LYS A 89 -8.08 -5.31 -1.75
N TRP A 90 -7.36 -6.13 -2.52
CA TRP A 90 -6.26 -5.64 -3.35
C TRP A 90 -6.76 -4.72 -4.47
N LEU A 91 -7.90 -5.03 -5.09
CA LEU A 91 -8.50 -4.13 -6.08
C LEU A 91 -8.88 -2.79 -5.47
N THR A 92 -9.46 -2.78 -4.26
CA THR A 92 -9.77 -1.55 -3.53
C THR A 92 -8.50 -0.75 -3.23
N TYR A 93 -7.42 -1.43 -2.83
CA TYR A 93 -6.10 -0.82 -2.67
C TYR A 93 -5.63 -0.14 -3.95
N TRP A 94 -5.66 -0.84 -5.08
CA TRP A 94 -5.20 -0.31 -6.37
C TRP A 94 -6.03 0.90 -6.85
N VAL A 95 -7.35 0.89 -6.64
CA VAL A 95 -8.22 2.02 -6.99
C VAL A 95 -7.88 3.26 -6.17
N VAL A 96 -7.65 3.10 -4.87
CA VAL A 96 -7.26 4.20 -3.98
C VAL A 96 -5.85 4.69 -4.28
N TYR A 97 -4.92 3.76 -4.51
CA TYR A 97 -3.55 4.05 -4.90
C TYR A 97 -3.52 4.88 -6.19
N ALA A 98 -4.22 4.44 -7.24
CA ALA A 98 -4.27 5.15 -8.52
C ALA A 98 -4.85 6.56 -8.38
N THR A 99 -5.93 6.71 -7.60
CA THR A 99 -6.52 8.03 -7.30
C THR A 99 -5.50 8.94 -6.60
N PHE A 100 -4.77 8.40 -5.62
CA PHE A 100 -3.74 9.13 -4.92
C PHE A 100 -2.55 9.48 -5.82
N SER A 101 -2.08 8.57 -6.67
CA SER A 101 -0.97 8.83 -7.61
C SER A 101 -1.27 9.99 -8.56
N ILE A 102 -2.53 10.14 -9.00
CA ILE A 102 -2.94 11.28 -9.82
C ILE A 102 -2.86 12.59 -9.03
N LEU A 103 -3.36 12.60 -7.78
CA LEU A 103 -3.25 13.78 -6.90
C LEU A 103 -1.80 14.11 -6.56
N GLU A 104 -0.99 13.06 -6.38
CA GLU A 104 0.41 13.15 -6.03
C GLU A 104 1.23 13.82 -7.13
N PHE A 105 0.93 13.53 -8.40
CA PHE A 105 1.58 14.21 -9.53
C PHE A 105 1.50 15.74 -9.42
N PHE A 106 0.37 16.27 -8.95
CA PHE A 106 0.21 17.71 -8.70
C PHE A 106 0.90 18.16 -7.41
N ALA A 107 0.90 17.32 -6.37
CA ALA A 107 1.52 17.61 -5.09
C ALA A 107 3.06 17.61 -5.15
N ASP A 108 3.67 16.72 -5.93
CA ASP A 108 5.13 16.61 -6.10
C ASP A 108 5.74 17.93 -6.59
N THR A 109 5.04 18.62 -7.49
CA THR A 109 5.45 19.93 -8.01
C THR A 109 5.53 21.01 -6.90
N ILE A 110 4.71 20.89 -5.86
CA ILE A 110 4.60 21.86 -4.77
C ILE A 110 5.45 21.45 -3.56
N VAL A 111 5.59 20.16 -3.31
CA VAL A 111 6.10 19.58 -2.05
C VAL A 111 7.55 19.08 -2.16
N GLY A 112 8.17 19.13 -3.34
CA GLY A 112 9.53 18.61 -3.60
C GLY A 112 10.67 19.13 -2.71
N TRP A 113 10.44 20.16 -1.89
CA TRP A 113 11.42 20.71 -0.94
C TRP A 113 11.22 20.20 0.51
N PHE A 114 10.15 19.46 0.81
CA PHE A 114 9.80 19.06 2.17
C PHE A 114 10.38 17.68 2.55
N PRO A 115 11.35 17.60 3.48
CA PRO A 115 12.08 16.35 3.77
C PRO A 115 11.23 15.25 4.42
N LEU A 116 10.11 15.60 5.06
CA LEU A 116 9.20 14.64 5.69
C LEU A 116 8.17 14.03 4.72
N TYR A 117 8.11 14.50 3.47
CA TYR A 117 7.11 14.05 2.50
C TYR A 117 7.20 12.55 2.21
N TRP A 118 8.40 12.05 1.95
CA TRP A 118 8.62 10.63 1.63
C TRP A 118 8.28 9.70 2.80
N LEU A 119 8.54 10.14 4.04
CA LEU A 119 8.14 9.40 5.22
C LEU A 119 6.61 9.35 5.35
N LEU A 120 5.93 10.49 5.20
CA LEU A 120 4.47 10.56 5.26
C LEU A 120 3.82 9.73 4.15
N LYS A 121 4.36 9.79 2.93
CA LYS A 121 3.92 8.96 1.80
C LYS A 121 4.07 7.47 2.12
N CYS A 122 5.21 7.06 2.65
CA CYS A 122 5.47 5.67 3.03
C CYS A 122 4.49 5.18 4.11
N ILE A 123 4.30 5.97 5.17
CA ILE A 123 3.31 5.68 6.23
C ILE A 123 1.91 5.55 5.65
N PHE A 124 1.52 6.46 4.75
CA PHE A 124 0.22 6.43 4.09
C PHE A 124 0.06 5.15 3.26
N MET A 125 1.04 4.78 2.44
CA MET A 125 1.01 3.55 1.64
C MET A 125 0.89 2.31 2.51
N VAL A 126 1.67 2.22 3.59
CA VAL A 126 1.57 1.11 4.55
C VAL A 126 0.17 1.06 5.17
N TRP A 127 -0.40 2.21 5.54
CA TRP A 127 -1.76 2.29 6.10
C TRP A 127 -2.85 1.79 5.14
N LEU A 128 -2.68 1.99 3.84
CA LEU A 128 -3.59 1.44 2.83
C LEU A 128 -3.53 -0.10 2.76
N MET A 129 -2.38 -0.71 3.04
CA MET A 129 -2.15 -2.16 2.93
C MET A 129 -2.49 -2.94 4.20
N ILE A 130 -2.43 -2.30 5.37
CA ILE A 130 -2.60 -3.01 6.65
C ILE A 130 -3.96 -3.74 6.68
N PRO A 131 -3.99 -5.08 6.87
CA PRO A 131 -5.23 -5.87 6.91
C PRO A 131 -5.89 -5.75 8.28
N THR A 132 -6.33 -4.55 8.63
CA THR A 132 -7.06 -4.27 9.88
C THR A 132 -8.46 -3.77 9.58
N ASN A 133 -9.33 -3.77 10.61
CA ASN A 133 -10.67 -3.17 10.53
C ASN A 133 -10.65 -1.68 10.11
N PHE A 134 -9.50 -1.01 10.23
CA PHE A 134 -9.25 0.36 9.78
C PHE A 134 -8.33 0.39 8.55
N ASN A 135 -8.51 -0.54 7.61
CA ASN A 135 -7.80 -0.51 6.35
C ASN A 135 -8.09 0.80 5.60
N GLY A 136 -7.04 1.59 5.34
CA GLY A 136 -7.18 2.93 4.76
C GLY A 136 -7.80 2.92 3.37
N SER A 137 -7.52 1.89 2.57
CA SER A 137 -8.09 1.78 1.22
C SER A 137 -9.60 1.58 1.25
N VAL A 138 -10.10 0.71 2.13
CA VAL A 138 -11.55 0.47 2.27
C VAL A 138 -12.28 1.72 2.77
N LEU A 139 -11.67 2.46 3.71
CA LEU A 139 -12.26 3.68 4.26
C LEU A 139 -12.35 4.78 3.21
N ILE A 140 -11.26 5.03 2.47
CA ILE A 140 -11.22 6.04 1.41
C ILE A 140 -12.18 5.67 0.29
N TYR A 141 -12.19 4.40 -0.12
CA TYR A 141 -13.08 3.92 -1.17
C TYR A 141 -14.55 4.14 -0.81
N LYS A 142 -14.97 3.73 0.40
CA LYS A 142 -16.38 3.85 0.81
C LYS A 142 -16.83 5.30 1.02
N LYS A 143 -15.96 6.17 1.55
CA LYS A 143 -16.32 7.55 1.90
C LYS A 143 -16.16 8.55 0.76
N LEU A 144 -15.14 8.39 -0.08
CA LEU A 144 -14.83 9.33 -1.15
C LEU A 144 -15.11 8.71 -2.52
N ILE A 145 -14.41 7.65 -2.88
CA ILE A 145 -14.42 7.17 -4.28
C ILE A 145 -15.80 6.68 -4.71
N ARG A 146 -16.45 5.85 -3.89
CA ARG A 146 -17.77 5.26 -4.18
C ARG A 146 -18.88 6.30 -4.43
N PRO A 147 -19.11 7.31 -3.56
CA PRO A 147 -20.16 8.31 -3.82
C PRO A 147 -19.86 9.17 -5.04
N TYR A 148 -18.59 9.54 -5.30
CA TYR A 148 -18.23 10.29 -6.50
C TYR A 148 -18.41 9.46 -7.78
N PHE A 149 -18.03 8.18 -7.73
CA PHE A 149 -18.21 7.24 -8.84
C PHE A 149 -19.69 7.06 -9.17
N LEU A 150 -20.54 6.72 -8.19
CA LEU A 150 -21.98 6.51 -8.42
C LEU A 150 -22.70 7.77 -8.93
N LYS A 151 -22.22 8.96 -8.58
CA LYS A 151 -22.78 10.22 -9.08
C LYS A 151 -22.47 10.49 -10.55
N HIS A 152 -21.37 9.95 -11.08
CA HIS A 152 -20.88 10.25 -12.43
C HIS A 152 -20.85 9.03 -13.37
N SER A 153 -21.02 7.81 -12.85
CA SER A 153 -20.87 6.57 -13.62
C SER A 153 -21.80 6.53 -14.83
N SER A 154 -23.08 6.90 -14.67
CA SER A 154 -24.04 6.90 -15.78
C SER A 154 -23.61 7.79 -16.95
N LYS A 155 -23.05 8.98 -16.67
CA LYS A 155 -22.55 9.88 -17.72
C LYS A 155 -21.30 9.35 -18.40
N ILE A 156 -20.43 8.71 -17.64
CA ILE A 156 -19.21 8.08 -18.15
C ILE A 156 -19.59 6.90 -19.05
N ASP A 157 -20.49 6.04 -18.59
CA ASP A 157 -20.96 4.86 -19.32
C ASP A 157 -21.64 5.26 -20.64
N GLU A 158 -22.50 6.28 -20.62
CA GLU A 158 -23.11 6.86 -21.83
C GLU A 158 -22.06 7.39 -22.81
N THR A 159 -21.03 8.08 -22.31
CA THR A 159 -19.95 8.62 -23.16
C THR A 159 -19.12 7.49 -23.78
N VAL A 160 -18.77 6.48 -23.00
CA VAL A 160 -18.02 5.30 -23.49
C VAL A 160 -18.83 4.55 -24.55
N GLU A 161 -20.14 4.39 -24.34
CA GLU A 161 -21.01 3.74 -25.30
C GLU A 161 -21.14 4.55 -26.62
N GLN A 162 -21.24 5.88 -26.53
CA GLN A 162 -21.22 6.76 -27.70
C GLN A 162 -19.90 6.68 -28.48
N ILE A 163 -18.76 6.65 -27.79
CA ILE A 163 -17.44 6.47 -28.42
C ILE A 163 -17.40 5.13 -29.14
N LYS A 164 -17.79 4.03 -28.48
CA LYS A 164 -17.81 2.69 -29.09
C LYS A 164 -18.68 2.65 -30.36
N LYS A 165 -19.87 3.24 -30.32
CA LYS A 165 -20.77 3.34 -31.48
C LYS A 165 -20.18 4.18 -32.61
N SER A 166 -19.51 5.28 -32.27
CA SER A 166 -18.86 6.17 -33.25
C SER A 166 -17.68 5.48 -33.92
N THR A 167 -16.83 4.81 -33.13
CA THR A 167 -15.69 4.04 -33.64
C THR A 167 -16.15 2.89 -34.54
N ALA A 168 -17.18 2.13 -34.15
CA ALA A 168 -17.72 1.06 -34.99
C ALA A 168 -18.23 1.58 -36.35
N LYS A 169 -18.96 2.70 -36.37
CA LYS A 169 -19.43 3.33 -37.61
C LYS A 169 -18.30 3.84 -38.51
N LEU A 170 -17.20 4.31 -37.93
CA LEU A 170 -16.03 4.73 -38.70
C LEU A 170 -15.35 3.53 -39.37
N LEU A 171 -15.18 2.43 -38.62
CA LEU A 171 -14.61 1.18 -39.16
C LEU A 171 -15.48 0.55 -40.24
N GLU A 172 -16.81 0.64 -40.13
CA GLU A 172 -17.76 0.20 -41.16
C GLU A 172 -17.77 1.08 -42.42
N LYS A 173 -17.32 2.34 -42.32
CA LYS A 173 -17.27 3.28 -43.44
C LYS A 173 -15.94 3.24 -44.21
N GLU A 174 -14.90 2.68 -43.59
CA GLU A 174 -13.56 2.52 -44.17
C GLU A 174 -13.38 1.18 -44.91
N ASN A 175 -14.27 0.21 -44.67
CA ASN A 175 -14.38 -1.07 -45.39
C ASN A 175 -15.43 -1.01 -46.50
#